data_AF-F9NTS9-F1
#
_entry.id   AF-F9NTS9-F1
#
_cell.length_a   1.000
_cell.length_b   1.000
_cell.length_c   1.000
_cell.angle_alpha   90.00
_cell.angle_beta   90.00
_cell.angle_gamma   90.00
#
_symmetry.space_group_name_H-M   'P 1'
#
loop_
_entity.id
_entity.type
_entity.pdbx_description
1 polymer ?
#
loop_
_entity_poly.entity_id
_entity_poly.type
_entity_poly.pdbx_seq_one_letter_code
_entity_poly.pdbx_strand_id
1 'polypeptide(L)'
;MSDGPHRTRPTSWALLLVAVVIAAAISLLAARPLLDWRPTDIRRIVVTYREGLTPFVLIIMVMTVIQTAPHAPNNVIIGRAPARPRKTIAWRQIAETSAAVSIGLAVGMAAPLIRASTYKIYGTDIVALMGVFCGLFMATCVSYAACLLFRFPYSALGGPLLSGTLLGIPLFLNDVVLNNTGYSILASSLTWGMTSPEGAWDFSASVAIYRVALFCLTGACMLNVTLAVTDSGLPLIRRLTTSAINVAVPVTLIIAMTVLSPNIVVSGQRTVTCTHQDRVRVCTFPGAKNLQTPAFEAARQVLAQVPKDHRRSLTMTQDNSPDAVADVWLPPVPSSDSQAFRTQVAADVARVMTGSPACPLSSDYLASALELDAVLLQRSGFSPENGTSSPLAGIPKRAFEAWWKAHDTKIKHCQLTTGDLGQK
;
A
#
# COMPACT_ATOMS: atom_id res chain seq x y z
N MET A 1 -14.34 -31.20 53.66
CA MET A 1 -13.39 -30.12 53.34
C MET A 1 -12.26 -30.73 52.54
N SER A 2 -12.27 -30.50 51.24
CA SER A 2 -11.15 -30.83 50.34
C SER A 2 -11.13 -29.68 49.33
N ASP A 3 -10.16 -28.79 49.50
CA ASP A 3 -9.93 -27.64 48.62
C ASP A 3 -9.51 -28.14 47.24
N GLY A 4 -10.43 -28.03 46.28
CA GLY A 4 -10.15 -28.22 44.87
C GLY A 4 -9.51 -26.95 44.29
N PRO A 5 -8.43 -27.07 43.51
CA PRO A 5 -7.66 -25.93 43.05
C PRO A 5 -8.51 -25.03 42.14
N HIS A 6 -8.49 -23.73 42.45
CA HIS A 6 -9.08 -22.65 41.67
C HIS A 6 -8.60 -22.67 40.20
N ARG A 7 -9.29 -23.41 39.33
CA ARG A 7 -9.13 -23.29 37.87
C ARG A 7 -9.90 -22.08 37.32
N THR A 8 -9.22 -20.95 37.45
CA THR A 8 -8.91 -20.00 36.37
C THR A 8 -10.04 -19.26 35.62
N ARG A 9 -10.38 -18.05 36.11
CA ARG A 9 -10.78 -16.88 35.28
C ARG A 9 -9.65 -16.16 34.49
N PRO A 10 -8.34 -16.50 34.56
CA PRO A 10 -7.30 -15.90 33.73
C PRO A 10 -7.31 -16.09 32.20
N THR A 11 -8.26 -16.82 31.62
CA THR A 11 -8.16 -17.22 30.20
C THR A 11 -8.54 -16.12 29.21
N SER A 12 -9.48 -15.20 29.53
CA SER A 12 -9.96 -14.21 28.55
C SER A 12 -8.99 -13.05 28.32
N TRP A 13 -8.36 -12.54 29.37
CA TRP A 13 -7.41 -11.41 29.25
C TRP A 13 -6.10 -11.82 28.59
N ALA A 14 -5.62 -13.05 28.86
CA ALA A 14 -4.44 -13.61 28.22
C ALA A 14 -4.66 -13.80 26.72
N LEU A 15 -5.83 -14.31 26.30
CA LEU A 15 -6.21 -14.42 24.89
C LEU A 15 -6.23 -13.05 24.18
N LEU A 16 -6.81 -12.03 24.83
CA LEU A 16 -6.82 -10.66 24.27
C LEU A 16 -5.42 -10.07 24.15
N LEU A 17 -4.56 -10.26 25.15
CA LEU A 17 -3.15 -9.84 25.08
C LEU A 17 -2.40 -10.52 23.95
N VAL A 18 -2.57 -11.84 23.79
CA VAL A 18 -1.96 -12.59 22.68
C VAL A 18 -2.45 -12.03 21.34
N ALA A 19 -3.74 -11.75 21.18
CA ALA A 19 -4.27 -11.13 19.97
C ALA A 19 -3.65 -9.75 19.69
N VAL A 20 -3.50 -8.89 20.71
CA VAL A 20 -2.82 -7.59 20.58
C VAL A 20 -1.37 -7.78 20.12
N VAL A 21 -0.63 -8.69 20.75
CA VAL A 21 0.79 -8.91 20.44
C VAL A 21 0.97 -9.45 19.01
N ILE A 22 0.16 -10.43 18.60
CA ILE A 22 0.22 -11.00 17.25
C ILE A 22 -0.18 -9.94 16.22
N ALA A 23 -1.27 -9.21 16.46
CA ALA A 23 -1.71 -8.12 15.57
C ALA A 23 -0.65 -7.01 15.46
N ALA A 24 -0.01 -6.63 16.56
CA ALA A 24 1.09 -5.67 16.56
C ALA A 24 2.31 -6.18 15.79
N ALA A 25 2.70 -7.45 15.98
CA ALA A 25 3.81 -8.06 15.25
C ALA A 25 3.57 -8.08 13.74
N ILE A 26 2.37 -8.47 13.30
CA ILE A 26 1.97 -8.42 11.88
C ILE A 26 2.00 -6.98 11.37
N SER A 27 1.46 -6.04 12.14
CA SER A 27 1.43 -4.63 11.77
C SER A 27 2.82 -4.04 11.60
N LEU A 28 3.77 -4.43 12.46
CA LEU A 28 5.16 -4.01 12.40
C LEU A 28 5.90 -4.64 11.22
N LEU A 29 5.61 -5.89 10.88
CA LEU A 29 6.13 -6.53 9.67
C LEU A 29 5.63 -5.83 8.41
N ALA A 30 4.33 -5.49 8.36
CA ALA A 30 3.75 -4.71 7.27
C ALA A 30 4.29 -3.27 7.21
N ALA A 31 4.69 -2.69 8.34
CA ALA A 31 5.27 -1.35 8.41
C ALA A 31 6.70 -1.25 7.83
N ARG A 32 7.47 -2.35 7.82
CA ARG A 32 8.88 -2.34 7.35
C ARG A 32 9.08 -1.62 6.01
N PRO A 33 8.38 -1.97 4.91
CA PRO A 33 8.53 -1.29 3.61
C PRO A 33 8.12 0.20 3.60
N LEU A 34 7.40 0.65 4.63
CA LEU A 34 6.99 2.06 4.83
C LEU A 34 8.01 2.83 5.69
N LEU A 35 8.90 2.14 6.39
CA LEU A 35 9.97 2.73 7.19
C LEU A 35 11.32 2.75 6.44
N ASP A 36 11.42 2.05 5.32
CA ASP A 36 12.59 2.08 4.44
C ASP A 36 12.84 3.48 3.83
N TRP A 37 13.96 3.68 3.12
CA TRP A 37 14.33 4.96 2.51
C TRP A 37 13.29 5.54 1.53
N ARG A 38 12.36 4.70 1.04
CA ARG A 38 11.29 5.06 0.11
C ARG A 38 10.38 6.16 0.67
N PRO A 39 9.71 6.94 -0.19
CA PRO A 39 8.74 7.89 0.28
C PRO A 39 7.50 7.21 0.86
N THR A 40 6.99 7.79 1.94
CA THR A 40 5.85 7.27 2.69
C THR A 40 4.82 8.38 2.82
N ASP A 41 3.72 8.20 2.10
CA ASP A 41 2.52 9.02 2.15
C ASP A 41 1.39 8.20 2.80
N ILE A 42 0.37 8.87 3.33
CA ILE A 42 -0.77 8.21 3.99
C ILE A 42 -1.48 7.27 3.02
N ARG A 43 -1.56 7.61 1.73
CA ARG A 43 -2.11 6.71 0.70
C ARG A 43 -1.43 5.34 0.70
N ARG A 44 -0.10 5.33 0.74
CA ARG A 44 0.70 4.10 0.76
C ARG A 44 0.49 3.31 2.05
N ILE A 45 0.33 4.00 3.18
CA ILE A 45 -0.03 3.38 4.47
C ILE A 45 -1.40 2.70 4.34
N VAL A 46 -2.42 3.42 3.86
CA VAL A 46 -3.78 2.88 3.69
C VAL A 46 -3.77 1.68 2.77
N VAL A 47 -3.09 1.73 1.62
CA VAL A 47 -2.95 0.59 0.70
C VAL A 47 -2.28 -0.59 1.39
N THR A 48 -1.15 -0.38 2.05
CA THR A 48 -0.38 -1.46 2.71
C THR A 48 -1.21 -2.16 3.77
N TYR A 49 -1.93 -1.41 4.61
CA TYR A 49 -2.75 -1.99 5.66
C TYR A 49 -4.08 -2.55 5.15
N ARG A 50 -4.67 -1.96 4.09
CA ARG A 50 -5.84 -2.51 3.39
C ARG A 50 -5.52 -3.89 2.82
N GLU A 51 -4.44 -4.02 2.04
CA GLU A 51 -4.02 -5.31 1.47
C GLU A 51 -3.49 -6.27 2.55
N GLY A 52 -2.91 -5.71 3.62
CA GLY A 52 -2.44 -6.45 4.79
C GLY A 52 -3.52 -6.88 5.78
N LEU A 53 -4.82 -6.69 5.50
CA LEU A 53 -5.91 -7.03 6.43
C LEU A 53 -6.10 -8.54 6.63
N THR A 54 -5.77 -9.36 5.61
CA THR A 54 -5.96 -10.82 5.61
C THR A 54 -5.51 -11.52 6.92
N PRO A 55 -4.26 -11.34 7.39
CA PRO A 55 -3.81 -11.97 8.64
C PRO A 55 -4.57 -11.49 9.88
N PHE A 56 -5.09 -10.26 9.91
CA PHE A 56 -5.93 -9.78 11.03
C PHE A 56 -7.28 -10.50 11.06
N VAL A 57 -7.89 -10.75 9.89
CA VAL A 57 -9.15 -11.50 9.81
C VAL A 57 -8.97 -12.92 10.35
N LEU A 58 -7.83 -13.57 10.10
CA LEU A 58 -7.53 -14.90 10.65
C LEU A 58 -7.45 -14.89 12.19
N ILE A 59 -6.80 -13.88 12.78
CA ILE A 59 -6.74 -13.72 14.25
C ILE A 59 -8.14 -13.52 14.82
N ILE A 60 -8.92 -12.62 14.20
CA ILE A 60 -10.31 -12.36 14.58
C ILE A 60 -11.09 -13.68 14.59
N MET A 61 -10.95 -14.49 13.54
CA MET A 61 -11.65 -15.77 13.45
C MET A 61 -11.29 -16.72 14.57
N VAL A 62 -10.01 -16.99 14.80
CA VAL A 62 -9.55 -17.86 15.89
C VAL A 62 -10.11 -17.37 17.23
N MET A 63 -10.04 -16.06 17.48
CA MET A 63 -10.58 -15.45 18.69
C MET A 63 -12.10 -15.66 18.80
N THR A 64 -12.87 -15.39 17.74
CA THR A 64 -14.33 -15.56 17.77
C THR A 64 -14.75 -17.02 17.92
N VAL A 65 -14.04 -18.00 17.35
CA VAL A 65 -14.33 -19.43 17.55
C VAL A 65 -14.16 -19.82 19.01
N ILE A 66 -13.05 -19.40 19.64
CA ILE A 66 -12.79 -19.69 21.06
C ILE A 66 -13.82 -19.00 21.96
N GLN A 67 -14.15 -17.74 21.67
CA GLN A 67 -15.08 -16.95 22.47
C GLN A 67 -16.55 -17.38 22.32
N THR A 68 -16.93 -17.95 21.17
CA THR A 68 -18.30 -18.43 20.89
C THR A 68 -18.54 -19.88 21.32
N ALA A 69 -17.50 -20.69 21.50
CA ALA A 69 -17.64 -22.07 21.97
C ALA A 69 -18.50 -22.23 23.25
N PRO A 70 -18.39 -21.36 24.29
CA PRO A 70 -19.25 -21.42 25.47
C PRO A 70 -20.73 -21.12 25.20
N HIS A 71 -21.06 -20.52 24.06
CA HIS A 71 -22.44 -20.22 23.66
C HIS A 71 -23.10 -21.37 22.89
N ALA A 72 -22.41 -22.51 22.70
CA ALA A 72 -22.98 -23.68 22.05
C ALA A 72 -24.22 -24.20 22.81
N PRO A 73 -25.25 -24.71 22.10
CA PRO A 73 -26.52 -25.14 22.71
C PRO A 73 -26.37 -26.25 23.76
N ASN A 74 -25.28 -27.03 23.71
CA ASN A 74 -25.01 -28.14 24.62
C ASN A 74 -24.14 -27.75 25.83
N ASN A 75 -23.68 -26.49 25.92
CA ASN A 75 -22.78 -26.05 26.98
C ASN A 75 -23.54 -25.34 28.10
N VAL A 76 -23.30 -25.77 29.35
CA VAL A 76 -23.80 -25.11 30.56
C VAL A 76 -22.68 -24.22 31.11
N ILE A 77 -22.94 -22.92 31.24
CA ILE A 77 -21.99 -21.98 31.86
C ILE A 77 -22.16 -22.09 33.38
N ILE A 78 -21.24 -22.78 34.06
CA ILE A 78 -21.25 -22.98 35.53
C ILE A 78 -20.23 -22.04 36.19
N GLY A 79 -20.66 -21.21 37.14
CA GLY A 79 -19.76 -20.38 37.96
C GLY A 79 -20.45 -19.26 38.74
N ARG A 80 -19.75 -18.67 39.72
CA ARG A 80 -20.21 -17.50 40.50
C ARG A 80 -20.31 -16.27 39.60
N ALA A 81 -21.48 -16.05 39.00
CA ALA A 81 -21.77 -14.87 38.19
C ALA A 81 -22.87 -14.03 38.87
N PRO A 82 -22.76 -12.69 38.91
CA PRO A 82 -23.97 -11.89 38.81
C PRO A 82 -24.61 -12.25 37.45
N ALA A 83 -25.91 -12.56 37.46
CA ALA A 83 -26.69 -13.04 36.31
C ALA A 83 -26.73 -12.02 35.15
N ARG A 84 -25.65 -11.90 34.38
CA ARG A 84 -25.61 -11.04 33.18
C ARG A 84 -26.21 -11.79 31.99
N PRO A 85 -27.09 -11.16 31.19
CA PRO A 85 -27.70 -11.84 30.06
C PRO A 85 -26.64 -12.13 28.99
N ARG A 86 -26.81 -13.27 28.28
CA ARG A 86 -25.84 -13.75 27.27
C ARG A 86 -25.49 -12.69 26.22
N LYS A 87 -26.46 -11.87 25.83
CA LYS A 87 -26.28 -10.73 24.91
C LYS A 87 -25.24 -9.71 25.39
N THR A 88 -25.19 -9.42 26.69
CA THR A 88 -24.22 -8.47 27.28
C THR A 88 -22.81 -9.06 27.27
N ILE A 89 -22.67 -10.38 27.42
CA ILE A 89 -21.38 -11.07 27.33
C ILE A 89 -20.87 -11.03 25.89
N ALA A 90 -21.73 -11.40 24.92
CA ALA A 90 -21.39 -11.38 23.50
C ALA A 90 -21.00 -9.97 23.01
N TRP A 91 -21.78 -8.95 23.37
CA TRP A 91 -21.46 -7.55 23.04
C TRP A 91 -20.07 -7.14 23.57
N ARG A 92 -19.78 -7.48 24.83
CA ARG A 92 -18.50 -7.15 25.45
C ARG A 92 -17.34 -7.86 24.76
N GLN A 93 -17.48 -9.14 24.42
CA GLN A 93 -16.44 -9.92 23.74
C GLN A 93 -16.14 -9.37 22.32
N ILE A 94 -17.18 -8.95 21.59
CA ILE A 94 -17.02 -8.28 20.29
C ILE A 94 -16.27 -6.97 20.46
N ALA A 95 -16.64 -6.15 21.44
CA ALA A 95 -15.99 -4.87 21.71
C ALA A 95 -14.52 -5.05 22.10
N GLU A 96 -14.22 -5.99 23.02
CA GLU A 96 -12.87 -6.29 23.47
C GLU A 96 -11.98 -6.82 22.33
N THR A 97 -12.51 -7.70 21.48
CA THR A 97 -11.76 -8.25 20.32
C THR A 97 -11.53 -7.19 19.25
N SER A 98 -12.55 -6.39 18.94
CA SER A 98 -12.42 -5.27 17.99
C SER A 98 -11.38 -4.26 18.47
N ALA A 99 -11.39 -3.93 19.77
CA ALA A 99 -10.41 -3.04 20.38
C ALA A 99 -9.00 -3.63 20.35
N ALA A 100 -8.83 -4.91 20.72
CA ALA A 100 -7.53 -5.58 20.73
C ALA A 100 -6.84 -5.55 19.36
N VAL A 101 -7.58 -5.91 18.30
CA VAL A 101 -7.04 -5.96 16.93
C VAL A 101 -6.79 -4.54 16.40
N SER A 102 -7.67 -3.57 16.71
CA SER A 102 -7.49 -2.17 16.34
C SER A 102 -6.29 -1.53 17.04
N ILE A 103 -6.04 -1.84 18.31
CA ILE A 103 -4.85 -1.40 19.06
C ILE A 103 -3.59 -1.97 18.41
N GLY A 104 -3.57 -3.28 18.11
CA GLY A 104 -2.44 -3.90 17.42
C GLY A 104 -2.12 -3.23 16.08
N LEU A 105 -3.15 -2.94 15.28
CA LEU A 105 -3.02 -2.19 14.03
C LEU A 105 -2.45 -0.78 14.26
N ALA A 106 -3.01 -0.04 15.21
CA ALA A 106 -2.59 1.33 15.53
C ALA A 106 -1.12 1.40 15.98
N VAL A 107 -0.66 0.43 16.78
CA VAL A 107 0.73 0.33 17.24
C VAL A 107 1.69 0.21 16.05
N GLY A 108 1.40 -0.65 15.07
CA GLY A 108 2.27 -0.78 13.89
C GLY A 108 2.20 0.41 12.94
N MET A 109 1.04 1.07 12.84
CA MET A 109 0.86 2.27 12.01
C MET A 109 1.51 3.53 12.59
N ALA A 110 1.82 3.56 13.88
CA ALA A 110 2.29 4.76 14.56
C ALA A 110 3.55 5.37 13.91
N ALA A 111 4.60 4.58 13.70
CA ALA A 111 5.85 5.08 13.11
C ALA A 111 5.69 5.55 11.64
N PRO A 112 5.03 4.78 10.74
CA PRO A 112 4.71 5.27 9.40
C PRO A 112 3.88 6.56 9.39
N LEU A 113 2.89 6.69 10.29
CA LEU A 113 2.04 7.88 10.38
C LEU A 113 2.83 9.12 10.84
N ILE A 114 3.72 8.98 11.83
CA ILE A 114 4.62 10.08 12.26
C ILE A 114 5.52 10.54 11.11
N ARG A 115 6.01 9.59 10.30
CA ARG A 115 6.79 9.94 9.11
C ARG A 115 5.93 10.66 8.06
N ALA A 116 4.73 10.16 7.80
CA ALA A 116 3.82 10.73 6.82
C ALA A 116 3.24 12.09 7.25
N SER A 117 3.16 12.39 8.55
CA SER A 117 2.66 13.68 9.07
C SER A 117 3.55 14.87 8.73
N THR A 118 4.75 14.63 8.20
CA THR A 118 5.61 15.68 7.65
C THR A 118 5.09 16.25 6.33
N TYR A 119 4.08 15.61 5.72
CA TYR A 119 3.44 16.03 4.47
C TYR A 119 1.99 16.43 4.69
N LYS A 120 1.42 17.13 3.70
CA LYS A 120 0.02 17.57 3.74
C LYS A 120 -0.92 16.36 3.70
N ILE A 121 -1.76 16.27 4.72
CA ILE A 121 -2.80 15.23 4.86
C ILE A 121 -4.10 15.74 4.25
N TYR A 122 -4.74 14.93 3.41
CA TYR A 122 -6.04 15.26 2.83
C TYR A 122 -7.16 14.53 3.59
N GLY A 123 -8.36 15.13 3.63
CA GLY A 123 -9.50 14.54 4.34
C GLY A 123 -9.91 13.16 3.80
N THR A 124 -9.78 12.94 2.49
CA THR A 124 -10.03 11.64 1.85
C THR A 124 -9.09 10.54 2.35
N ASP A 125 -7.83 10.88 2.65
CA ASP A 125 -6.85 9.93 3.21
C ASP A 125 -7.27 9.47 4.62
N ILE A 126 -7.81 10.38 5.42
CA ILE A 126 -8.32 10.08 6.77
C ILE A 126 -9.54 9.16 6.69
N VAL A 127 -10.49 9.47 5.79
CA VAL A 127 -11.68 8.62 5.59
C VAL A 127 -11.28 7.23 5.08
N ALA A 128 -10.31 7.15 4.18
CA ALA A 128 -9.81 5.87 3.69
C ALA A 128 -9.12 5.06 4.81
N LEU A 129 -8.35 5.71 5.68
CA LEU A 129 -7.75 5.08 6.86
C LEU A 129 -8.81 4.62 7.87
N MET A 130 -9.85 5.41 8.12
CA MET A 130 -11.01 5.00 8.92
C MET A 130 -11.66 3.74 8.33
N GLY A 131 -11.73 3.64 7.00
CA GLY A 131 -12.21 2.45 6.30
C GLY A 131 -11.47 1.17 6.70
N VAL A 132 -10.17 1.23 6.98
CA VAL A 132 -9.38 0.07 7.44
C VAL A 132 -9.85 -0.40 8.83
N PHE A 133 -10.02 0.53 9.78
CA PHE A 133 -10.51 0.23 11.12
C PHE A 133 -11.97 -0.27 11.11
N CYS A 134 -12.84 0.38 10.33
CA CYS A 134 -14.22 -0.06 10.14
C CYS A 134 -14.27 -1.46 9.52
N GLY A 135 -13.33 -1.79 8.62
CA GLY A 135 -13.15 -3.12 8.05
C GLY A 135 -12.87 -4.20 9.10
N LEU A 136 -11.98 -3.92 10.06
CA LEU A 136 -11.70 -4.82 11.19
C LEU A 136 -12.91 -5.00 12.12
N PHE A 137 -13.63 -3.92 12.41
CA PHE A 137 -14.85 -3.98 13.21
C PHE A 137 -15.91 -4.85 12.52
N MET A 138 -16.17 -4.59 11.24
CA MET A 138 -17.07 -5.40 10.42
C MET A 138 -16.66 -6.87 10.44
N ALA A 139 -15.38 -7.18 10.18
CA ALA A 139 -14.87 -8.54 10.18
C ALA A 139 -15.10 -9.24 11.52
N THR A 140 -14.93 -8.53 12.64
CA THR A 140 -15.20 -9.06 13.98
C THR A 140 -16.66 -9.41 14.17
N CYS A 141 -17.58 -8.50 13.84
CA CYS A 141 -19.02 -8.75 13.96
C CYS A 141 -19.51 -9.87 13.04
N VAL A 142 -19.04 -9.88 11.78
CA VAL A 142 -19.38 -10.93 10.80
C VAL A 142 -18.88 -12.29 11.27
N SER A 143 -17.63 -12.36 11.73
CA SER A 143 -17.04 -13.61 12.24
C SER A 143 -17.81 -14.14 13.46
N TYR A 144 -18.19 -13.25 14.39
CA TYR A 144 -18.98 -13.63 15.56
C TYR A 144 -20.37 -14.16 15.18
N ALA A 145 -21.07 -13.45 14.28
CA ALA A 145 -22.37 -13.86 13.78
C ALA A 145 -22.30 -15.22 13.08
N ALA A 146 -21.32 -15.40 12.20
CA ALA A 146 -21.09 -16.66 11.48
C ALA A 146 -20.83 -17.82 12.47
N CYS A 147 -19.93 -17.64 13.45
CA CYS A 147 -19.61 -18.69 14.42
C CYS A 147 -20.84 -19.15 15.22
N LEU A 148 -21.74 -18.22 15.57
CA LEU A 148 -22.97 -18.54 16.28
C LEU A 148 -24.03 -19.23 15.39
N LEU A 149 -24.06 -18.90 14.09
CA LEU A 149 -24.98 -19.50 13.12
C LEU A 149 -24.57 -20.92 12.72
N PHE A 150 -23.29 -21.16 12.43
CA PHE A 150 -22.81 -22.48 11.94
C PHE A 150 -22.73 -23.57 13.02
N ARG A 151 -22.74 -23.19 14.32
CA ARG A 151 -22.62 -24.07 15.50
C ARG A 151 -21.30 -24.87 15.54
N PHE A 152 -20.83 -25.18 16.74
CA PHE A 152 -19.62 -26.00 16.91
C PHE A 152 -19.91 -27.47 16.54
N PRO A 153 -19.04 -28.18 15.80
CA PRO A 153 -17.67 -27.82 15.38
C PRO A 153 -17.57 -27.09 14.04
N TYR A 154 -18.66 -26.97 13.28
CA TYR A 154 -18.66 -26.36 11.95
C TYR A 154 -18.28 -24.88 11.94
N SER A 155 -18.36 -24.18 13.08
CA SER A 155 -17.83 -22.82 13.25
C SER A 155 -16.32 -22.73 12.97
N ALA A 156 -15.55 -23.80 13.21
CA ALA A 156 -14.12 -23.86 12.92
C ALA A 156 -13.82 -23.91 11.41
N LEU A 157 -14.77 -24.39 10.60
CA LEU A 157 -14.71 -24.43 9.13
C LEU A 157 -15.38 -23.20 8.49
N GLY A 158 -16.47 -22.74 9.10
CA GLY A 158 -17.28 -21.62 8.61
C GLY A 158 -16.52 -20.30 8.61
N GLY A 159 -15.67 -20.04 9.61
CA GLY A 159 -14.80 -18.88 9.65
C GLY A 159 -13.87 -18.81 8.42
N PRO A 160 -12.94 -19.77 8.24
CA PRO A 160 -12.03 -19.80 7.09
C PRO A 160 -12.72 -19.71 5.73
N LEU A 161 -13.87 -20.39 5.56
CA LEU A 161 -14.68 -20.30 4.35
C LEU A 161 -15.23 -18.88 4.12
N LEU A 162 -15.80 -18.26 5.16
CA LEU A 162 -16.30 -16.88 5.05
C LEU A 162 -15.17 -15.89 4.75
N SER A 163 -14.00 -16.08 5.36
CA SER A 163 -12.78 -15.29 5.11
C SER A 163 -12.32 -15.41 3.66
N GLY A 164 -12.24 -16.64 3.16
CA GLY A 164 -11.90 -16.94 1.77
C GLY A 164 -12.90 -16.32 0.80
N THR A 165 -14.20 -16.30 1.15
CA THR A 165 -15.21 -15.65 0.31
C THR A 165 -15.12 -14.12 0.35
N LEU A 166 -14.94 -13.51 1.52
CA LEU A 166 -14.84 -12.05 1.71
C LEU A 166 -13.58 -11.45 1.07
N LEU A 167 -12.50 -12.22 1.02
CA LEU A 167 -11.21 -11.81 0.47
C LEU A 167 -11.04 -12.26 -1.00
N GLY A 168 -11.38 -13.51 -1.31
CA GLY A 168 -11.06 -14.16 -2.57
C GLY A 168 -12.07 -13.93 -3.70
N ILE A 169 -13.37 -13.86 -3.41
CA ILE A 169 -14.39 -13.66 -4.47
C ILE A 169 -14.20 -12.30 -5.16
N PRO A 170 -14.01 -11.17 -4.44
CA PRO A 170 -13.82 -9.89 -5.11
C PRO A 170 -12.55 -9.83 -5.96
N LEU A 171 -11.46 -10.48 -5.52
CA LEU A 171 -10.21 -10.57 -6.26
C LEU A 171 -10.36 -11.41 -7.53
N PHE A 172 -10.94 -12.60 -7.40
CA PHE A 172 -11.21 -13.49 -8.53
C PHE A 172 -12.12 -12.84 -9.58
N LEU A 173 -13.19 -12.18 -9.14
CA LEU A 173 -14.09 -11.46 -10.05
C LEU A 173 -13.37 -10.28 -10.74
N ASN A 174 -12.51 -9.56 -10.03
CA ASN A 174 -11.78 -8.44 -10.61
C ASN A 174 -10.75 -8.89 -11.67
N ASP A 175 -10.00 -9.95 -11.39
CA ASP A 175 -8.97 -10.45 -12.31
C ASP A 175 -9.56 -11.21 -13.50
N VAL A 176 -10.55 -12.08 -13.27
CA VAL A 176 -11.05 -13.01 -14.31
C VAL A 176 -12.25 -12.44 -15.08
N VAL A 177 -13.14 -11.71 -14.40
CA VAL A 177 -14.41 -11.23 -15.01
C VAL A 177 -14.30 -9.79 -15.48
N LEU A 178 -13.57 -8.94 -14.74
CA LEU A 178 -13.49 -7.50 -15.01
C LEU A 178 -12.16 -7.03 -15.61
N ASN A 179 -11.21 -7.94 -15.87
CA ASN A 179 -9.95 -7.69 -16.56
C ASN A 179 -9.19 -6.43 -16.05
N ASN A 180 -9.18 -6.19 -14.73
CA ASN A 180 -8.48 -5.08 -14.09
C ASN A 180 -8.81 -3.67 -14.65
N THR A 181 -10.01 -3.47 -15.18
CA THR A 181 -10.41 -2.18 -15.78
C THR A 181 -10.68 -1.06 -14.77
N GLY A 182 -10.56 -1.32 -13.46
CA GLY A 182 -10.83 -0.34 -12.39
C GLY A 182 -12.31 -0.19 -12.00
N TYR A 183 -13.22 -1.00 -12.57
CA TYR A 183 -14.66 -0.97 -12.29
C TYR A 183 -15.05 -1.84 -11.07
N SER A 184 -14.89 -1.25 -9.89
CA SER A 184 -15.85 -1.16 -8.76
C SER A 184 -16.45 -2.33 -7.96
N ILE A 185 -16.37 -3.61 -8.32
CA ILE A 185 -16.74 -4.67 -7.34
C ILE A 185 -15.86 -4.58 -6.09
N LEU A 186 -14.63 -4.10 -6.27
CA LEU A 186 -13.67 -3.85 -5.20
C LEU A 186 -14.09 -2.71 -4.26
N ALA A 187 -15.01 -1.81 -4.63
CA ALA A 187 -15.46 -0.75 -3.73
C ALA A 187 -16.06 -1.32 -2.43
N SER A 188 -16.66 -2.51 -2.47
CA SER A 188 -17.25 -3.19 -1.32
C SER A 188 -16.32 -4.20 -0.63
N SER A 189 -15.16 -4.52 -1.21
CA SER A 189 -14.27 -5.56 -0.70
C SER A 189 -13.39 -5.06 0.44
N LEU A 190 -12.89 -5.99 1.27
CA LEU A 190 -11.90 -5.68 2.33
C LEU A 190 -10.54 -5.32 1.70
N THR A 191 -10.07 -6.15 0.78
CA THR A 191 -8.81 -6.02 0.03
C THR A 191 -9.08 -5.76 -1.45
N TRP A 192 -8.22 -4.98 -2.12
CA TRP A 192 -8.39 -4.69 -3.55
C TRP A 192 -7.46 -5.51 -4.44
N GLY A 193 -6.40 -6.11 -3.90
CA GLY A 193 -5.40 -6.82 -4.70
C GLY A 193 -4.59 -5.91 -5.60
N MET A 194 -4.59 -4.61 -5.34
CA MET A 194 -3.86 -3.62 -6.13
C MET A 194 -3.14 -2.63 -5.23
N THR A 195 -2.08 -2.02 -5.75
CA THR A 195 -1.28 -1.04 -5.01
C THR A 195 -1.78 0.41 -5.15
N SER A 196 -2.88 0.62 -5.89
CA SER A 196 -3.46 1.94 -6.10
C SER A 196 -4.22 2.48 -4.87
N PRO A 197 -4.29 3.82 -4.68
CA PRO A 197 -3.73 4.88 -5.52
C PRO A 197 -2.22 5.12 -5.33
N GLU A 198 -1.53 5.44 -6.43
CA GLU A 198 -0.13 5.88 -6.45
C GLU A 198 0.03 7.16 -7.30
N GLY A 199 1.07 7.96 -7.00
CA GLY A 199 1.43 9.14 -7.79
C GLY A 199 0.31 10.16 -7.93
N ALA A 200 -0.13 10.37 -9.18
CA ALA A 200 -1.16 11.31 -9.59
C ALA A 200 -2.59 10.89 -9.20
N TRP A 201 -2.80 9.66 -8.75
CA TRP A 201 -4.14 9.14 -8.42
C TRP A 201 -4.46 9.35 -6.94
N ASP A 202 -5.71 9.69 -6.63
CA ASP A 202 -6.22 9.82 -5.27
C ASP A 202 -7.39 8.86 -5.02
N PHE A 203 -7.66 8.57 -3.74
CA PHE A 203 -8.88 7.86 -3.37
C PHE A 203 -10.10 8.68 -3.78
N SER A 204 -11.07 8.01 -4.41
CA SER A 204 -12.38 8.60 -4.64
C SER A 204 -13.08 8.87 -3.31
N ALA A 205 -13.46 10.12 -3.06
CA ALA A 205 -14.12 10.52 -1.82
C ALA A 205 -15.44 9.75 -1.61
N SER A 206 -16.22 9.55 -2.67
CA SER A 206 -17.48 8.81 -2.61
C SER A 206 -17.27 7.35 -2.22
N VAL A 207 -16.24 6.70 -2.76
CA VAL A 207 -15.89 5.31 -2.43
C VAL A 207 -15.35 5.20 -1.01
N ALA A 208 -14.50 6.13 -0.57
CA ALA A 208 -13.98 6.14 0.80
C ALA A 208 -15.12 6.28 1.83
N ILE A 209 -16.06 7.21 1.60
CA ILE A 209 -17.24 7.41 2.45
C ILE A 209 -18.14 6.17 2.41
N TYR A 210 -18.42 5.64 1.22
CA TYR A 210 -19.21 4.42 1.05
C TYR A 210 -18.63 3.26 1.84
N ARG A 211 -17.31 3.04 1.79
CA ARG A 211 -16.65 1.95 2.52
C ARG A 211 -16.82 2.08 4.02
N VAL A 212 -16.58 3.26 4.58
CA VAL A 212 -16.81 3.52 6.01
C VAL A 212 -18.26 3.25 6.38
N ALA A 213 -19.21 3.77 5.59
CA ALA A 213 -20.63 3.57 5.83
C ALA A 213 -21.03 2.09 5.74
N LEU A 214 -20.61 1.40 4.68
CA LEU A 214 -20.87 -0.02 4.45
C LEU A 214 -20.33 -0.87 5.59
N PHE A 215 -19.07 -0.66 6.00
CA PHE A 215 -18.43 -1.47 7.02
C PHE A 215 -19.04 -1.23 8.40
N CYS A 216 -19.32 0.03 8.76
CA CYS A 216 -20.02 0.35 10.00
C CYS A 216 -21.44 -0.24 10.02
N LEU A 217 -22.20 -0.09 8.93
CA LEU A 217 -23.55 -0.60 8.83
C LEU A 217 -23.58 -2.13 8.87
N THR A 218 -22.71 -2.80 8.10
CA THR A 218 -22.58 -4.26 8.11
C THR A 218 -22.18 -4.76 9.50
N GLY A 219 -21.23 -4.08 10.16
CA GLY A 219 -20.85 -4.38 11.53
C GLY A 219 -22.01 -4.24 12.52
N ALA A 220 -22.79 -3.16 12.43
CA ALA A 220 -23.97 -2.93 13.27
C ALA A 220 -25.09 -3.96 13.00
N CYS A 221 -25.35 -4.28 11.74
CA CYS A 221 -26.31 -5.29 11.33
C CYS A 221 -25.92 -6.67 11.86
N MET A 222 -24.66 -7.09 11.69
CA MET A 222 -24.19 -8.40 12.19
C MET A 222 -24.10 -8.45 13.72
N LEU A 223 -23.84 -7.32 14.37
CA LEU A 223 -23.99 -7.20 15.81
C LEU A 223 -25.45 -7.45 16.23
N ASN A 224 -26.42 -6.84 15.55
CA ASN A 224 -27.85 -7.10 15.82
C ASN A 224 -28.24 -8.56 15.57
N VAL A 225 -27.73 -9.20 14.51
CA VAL A 225 -27.89 -10.64 14.27
C VAL A 225 -27.37 -11.43 15.47
N THR A 226 -26.14 -11.15 15.89
CA THR A 226 -25.50 -11.81 17.03
C THR A 226 -26.32 -11.67 18.31
N LEU A 227 -26.80 -10.47 18.60
CA LEU A 227 -27.62 -10.20 19.78
C LEU A 227 -28.98 -10.91 19.68
N ALA A 228 -29.62 -10.94 18.51
CA ALA A 228 -30.89 -11.63 18.31
C ALA A 228 -30.75 -13.15 18.45
N VAL A 229 -29.66 -13.74 17.96
CA VAL A 229 -29.37 -15.19 18.09
C VAL A 229 -29.08 -15.57 19.54
N THR A 230 -28.38 -14.71 20.28
CA THR A 230 -28.00 -14.96 21.69
C THR A 230 -29.10 -14.67 22.70
N ASP A 231 -30.16 -13.94 22.32
CA ASP A 231 -31.30 -13.63 23.18
C ASP A 231 -32.28 -14.81 23.25
N SER A 232 -32.23 -15.56 24.35
CA SER A 232 -33.12 -16.70 24.59
C SER A 232 -34.60 -16.33 24.76
N GLY A 233 -34.93 -15.06 24.97
CA GLY A 233 -36.31 -14.59 25.19
C GLY A 233 -37.10 -14.26 23.90
N LEU A 234 -36.43 -14.17 22.75
CA LEU A 234 -37.11 -13.88 21.47
C LEU A 234 -37.73 -15.16 20.87
N PRO A 235 -38.96 -15.12 20.31
CA PRO A 235 -39.50 -16.25 19.56
C PRO A 235 -38.68 -16.52 18.29
N LEU A 236 -38.55 -17.79 17.89
CA LEU A 236 -37.69 -18.23 16.77
C LEU A 236 -37.96 -17.45 15.48
N ILE A 237 -39.24 -17.28 15.12
CA ILE A 237 -39.66 -16.53 13.92
C ILE A 237 -39.10 -15.10 13.97
N ARG A 238 -39.21 -14.42 15.11
CA ARG A 238 -38.70 -13.05 15.27
C ARG A 238 -37.18 -12.98 15.19
N ARG A 239 -36.46 -14.01 15.64
CA ARG A 239 -34.99 -14.09 15.47
C ARG A 239 -34.59 -14.27 14.01
N LEU A 240 -35.29 -15.16 13.30
CA LEU A 240 -35.03 -15.41 11.88
C LEU A 240 -35.36 -14.18 11.02
N THR A 241 -36.49 -13.52 11.23
CA THR A 241 -36.86 -12.30 10.49
C THR A 241 -35.91 -11.15 10.78
N THR A 242 -35.55 -10.91 12.05
CA THR A 242 -34.55 -9.90 12.41
C THR A 242 -33.21 -10.19 11.74
N SER A 243 -32.79 -11.47 11.71
CA SER A 243 -31.52 -11.85 11.09
C SER A 243 -31.56 -11.66 9.57
N ALA A 244 -32.64 -12.09 8.92
CA ALA A 244 -32.82 -11.95 7.48
C ALA A 244 -32.81 -10.48 7.04
N ILE A 245 -33.52 -9.60 7.75
CA ILE A 245 -33.55 -8.16 7.46
C ILE A 245 -32.15 -7.55 7.62
N ASN A 246 -31.45 -7.85 8.72
CA ASN A 246 -30.11 -7.31 8.96
C ASN A 246 -29.05 -7.86 8.00
N VAL A 247 -29.24 -9.06 7.42
CA VAL A 247 -28.38 -9.57 6.34
C VAL A 247 -28.73 -8.92 5.00
N ALA A 248 -30.02 -8.71 4.72
CA ALA A 248 -30.47 -8.13 3.46
C ALA A 248 -29.97 -6.69 3.24
N VAL A 249 -29.95 -5.86 4.29
CA VAL A 249 -29.52 -4.45 4.22
C VAL A 249 -28.09 -4.25 3.65
N PRO A 250 -27.03 -4.89 4.18
CA PRO A 250 -25.70 -4.75 3.60
C PRO A 250 -25.59 -5.41 2.22
N VAL A 251 -26.29 -6.53 1.98
CA VAL A 251 -26.29 -7.20 0.67
C VAL A 251 -26.88 -6.31 -0.43
N THR A 252 -27.99 -5.62 -0.17
CA THR A 252 -28.59 -4.70 -1.15
C THR A 252 -27.67 -3.53 -1.47
N LEU A 253 -26.93 -3.01 -0.49
CA LEU A 253 -25.93 -1.95 -0.71
C LEU A 253 -24.71 -2.42 -1.51
N ILE A 254 -24.26 -3.66 -1.30
CA ILE A 254 -23.17 -4.26 -2.09
C ILE A 254 -23.64 -4.43 -3.55
N ILE A 255 -24.85 -4.96 -3.76
CA ILE A 255 -25.43 -5.13 -5.10
C ILE A 255 -25.58 -3.76 -5.78
N ALA A 256 -26.15 -2.76 -5.09
CA ALA A 256 -26.33 -1.42 -5.65
C ALA A 256 -25.01 -0.78 -6.09
N MET A 257 -23.95 -0.87 -5.29
CA MET A 257 -22.64 -0.32 -5.68
C MET A 257 -21.95 -1.14 -6.76
N THR A 258 -22.15 -2.46 -6.77
CA THR A 258 -21.68 -3.31 -7.86
C THR A 258 -22.30 -2.87 -9.20
N VAL A 259 -23.58 -2.52 -9.20
CA VAL A 259 -24.30 -2.02 -10.40
C VAL A 259 -23.85 -0.61 -10.79
N LEU A 260 -23.70 0.30 -9.83
CA LEU A 260 -23.28 1.69 -10.09
C LEU A 260 -21.83 1.79 -10.57
N SER A 261 -21.03 0.81 -10.19
CA SER A 261 -19.63 0.68 -10.50
C SER A 261 -18.77 1.96 -10.43
N PRO A 262 -18.75 2.73 -9.31
CA PRO A 262 -17.91 3.92 -9.18
C PRO A 262 -16.40 3.65 -9.31
N ASN A 263 -15.69 4.63 -9.86
CA ASN A 263 -14.23 4.66 -9.88
C ASN A 263 -13.67 4.72 -8.45
N ILE A 264 -12.83 3.74 -8.10
CA ILE A 264 -12.20 3.61 -6.77
C ILE A 264 -11.03 4.59 -6.58
N VAL A 265 -10.43 5.02 -7.69
CA VAL A 265 -9.39 6.05 -7.76
C VAL A 265 -9.80 7.11 -8.78
N VAL A 266 -9.42 8.36 -8.51
CA VAL A 266 -9.66 9.50 -9.38
C VAL A 266 -8.35 10.22 -9.63
N SER A 267 -8.24 10.94 -10.76
CA SER A 267 -7.10 11.83 -10.98
C SER A 267 -7.04 12.84 -9.83
N GLY A 268 -5.95 12.81 -9.08
CA GLY A 268 -5.71 13.68 -7.96
C GLY A 268 -5.44 15.11 -8.42
N GLN A 269 -5.88 16.08 -7.63
CA GLN A 269 -5.52 17.50 -7.81
C GLN A 269 -4.24 17.87 -7.06
N ARG A 270 -3.43 16.88 -6.65
CA ARG A 270 -2.18 17.13 -5.92
C ARG A 270 -1.18 17.75 -6.88
N THR A 271 -0.89 19.03 -6.65
CA THR A 271 0.13 19.76 -7.40
C THR A 271 1.52 19.18 -7.09
N VAL A 272 2.32 18.99 -8.13
CA VAL A 272 3.71 18.60 -7.98
C VAL A 272 4.48 19.74 -7.33
N THR A 273 5.33 19.40 -6.38
CA THR A 273 6.27 20.36 -5.78
C THR A 273 7.58 20.26 -6.53
N CYS A 274 7.97 21.36 -7.18
CA CYS A 274 9.24 21.46 -7.87
C CYS A 274 10.27 22.21 -7.02
N THR A 275 11.45 21.63 -6.91
CA THR A 275 12.63 22.31 -6.36
C THR A 275 13.62 22.55 -7.49
N HIS A 276 14.35 23.65 -7.44
CA HIS A 276 15.35 24.02 -8.46
C HIS A 276 16.72 24.22 -7.81
N GLN A 277 17.74 23.58 -8.35
CA GLN A 277 19.12 23.66 -7.89
C GLN A 277 20.10 23.47 -9.07
N ASP A 278 21.05 24.40 -9.27
CA ASP A 278 22.17 24.27 -10.21
C ASP A 278 21.80 23.77 -11.63
N ARG A 279 20.73 24.33 -12.23
CA ARG A 279 20.14 23.97 -13.54
C ARG A 279 19.38 22.65 -13.58
N VAL A 280 19.17 21.99 -12.44
CA VAL A 280 18.28 20.84 -12.33
C VAL A 280 17.01 21.31 -11.64
N ARG A 281 15.85 20.94 -12.20
CA ARG A 281 14.53 21.11 -11.61
C ARG A 281 13.98 19.72 -11.35
N VAL A 282 13.71 19.37 -10.09
CA VAL A 282 13.10 18.08 -9.73
C VAL A 282 11.69 18.33 -9.19
N CYS A 283 10.70 17.79 -9.89
CA CYS A 283 9.28 17.88 -9.57
C CYS A 283 8.78 16.52 -9.07
N THR A 284 8.29 16.49 -7.83
CA THR A 284 7.72 15.27 -7.23
C THR A 284 6.36 15.57 -6.62
N PHE A 285 5.51 14.55 -6.51
CA PHE A 285 4.31 14.65 -5.67
C PHE A 285 4.71 14.93 -4.20
N PRO A 286 3.84 15.56 -3.38
CA PRO A 286 4.17 15.95 -2.00
C PRO A 286 4.73 14.80 -1.15
N GLY A 287 4.12 13.61 -1.25
CA GLY A 287 4.55 12.41 -0.52
C GLY A 287 5.87 11.80 -1.01
N ALA A 288 6.44 12.31 -2.11
CA ALA A 288 7.68 11.85 -2.72
C ALA A 288 8.83 12.87 -2.65
N LYS A 289 8.68 13.94 -1.84
CA LYS A 289 9.68 15.01 -1.70
C LYS A 289 11.08 14.48 -1.33
N ASN A 290 11.16 13.39 -0.56
CA ASN A 290 12.44 12.80 -0.16
C ASN A 290 13.24 12.19 -1.33
N LEU A 291 12.63 12.01 -2.50
CA LEU A 291 13.34 11.59 -3.73
C LEU A 291 14.11 12.75 -4.37
N GLN A 292 13.77 14.01 -4.05
CA GLN A 292 14.40 15.16 -4.69
C GLN A 292 15.91 15.21 -4.40
N THR A 293 16.32 15.06 -3.13
CA THR A 293 17.74 15.07 -2.74
C THR A 293 18.58 14.00 -3.45
N PRO A 294 18.24 12.69 -3.40
CA PRO A 294 19.03 11.67 -4.09
C PRO A 294 19.01 11.85 -5.62
N ALA A 295 17.92 12.37 -6.20
CA ALA A 295 17.89 12.69 -7.62
C ALA A 295 18.84 13.85 -7.97
N PHE A 296 18.85 14.92 -7.17
CA PHE A 296 19.79 16.03 -7.32
C PHE A 296 21.24 15.59 -7.18
N GLU A 297 21.56 14.77 -6.19
CA GLU A 297 22.92 14.25 -5.96
C GLU A 297 23.40 13.45 -7.17
N ALA A 298 22.58 12.51 -7.67
CA ALA A 298 22.91 11.71 -8.85
C ALA A 298 23.08 12.59 -10.10
N ALA A 299 22.13 13.50 -10.36
CA ALA A 299 22.20 14.43 -11.49
C ALA A 299 23.45 15.30 -11.44
N ARG A 300 23.79 15.83 -10.26
CA ARG A 300 24.96 16.68 -10.05
C ARG A 300 26.26 15.92 -10.27
N GLN A 301 26.35 14.66 -9.86
CA GLN A 301 27.53 13.83 -10.07
C GLN A 301 27.80 13.58 -11.56
N VAL A 302 26.76 13.33 -12.36
CA VAL A 302 26.88 13.19 -13.81
C VAL A 302 27.21 14.53 -14.48
N LEU A 303 26.45 15.59 -14.17
CA LEU A 303 26.68 16.94 -14.71
C LEU A 303 28.05 17.52 -14.35
N ALA A 304 28.66 17.08 -13.25
CA ALA A 304 30.00 17.49 -12.86
C ALA A 304 31.09 17.01 -13.84
N GLN A 305 30.82 15.99 -14.64
CA GLN A 305 31.73 15.49 -15.69
C GLN A 305 31.62 16.29 -16.99
N VAL A 306 30.52 17.00 -17.19
CA VAL A 306 30.28 17.83 -18.39
C VAL A 306 30.81 19.26 -18.16
N PRO A 307 31.48 19.88 -19.17
CA PRO A 307 31.91 21.27 -19.10
C PRO A 307 30.76 22.22 -18.72
N LYS A 308 31.02 23.19 -17.83
CA LYS A 308 29.99 24.11 -17.28
C LYS A 308 29.12 24.78 -18.35
N ASP A 309 29.73 25.23 -19.43
CA ASP A 309 29.05 25.97 -20.50
C ASP A 309 28.12 25.08 -21.35
N HIS A 310 28.31 23.76 -21.28
CA HIS A 310 27.59 22.75 -22.07
C HIS A 310 26.54 21.99 -21.25
N ARG A 311 26.39 22.31 -19.96
CA ARG A 311 25.36 21.70 -19.10
C ARG A 311 23.98 22.22 -19.50
N ARG A 312 23.09 21.30 -19.91
CA ARG A 312 21.69 21.60 -20.17
C ARG A 312 20.93 21.81 -18.86
N SER A 313 19.88 22.63 -18.92
CA SER A 313 18.89 22.64 -17.85
C SER A 313 18.08 21.36 -17.94
N LEU A 314 17.91 20.65 -16.83
CA LEU A 314 17.20 19.38 -16.79
C LEU A 314 15.96 19.51 -15.91
N THR A 315 14.81 19.11 -16.44
CA THR A 315 13.57 18.95 -15.69
C THR A 315 13.29 17.47 -15.46
N MET A 316 13.26 17.06 -14.19
CA MET A 316 12.98 15.70 -13.78
C MET A 316 11.60 15.63 -13.14
N THR A 317 10.75 14.72 -13.59
CA THR A 317 9.38 14.60 -13.06
C THR A 317 9.03 13.13 -12.79
N GLN A 318 8.11 12.89 -11.85
CA GLN A 318 7.56 11.55 -11.67
C GLN A 318 6.59 11.21 -12.81
N ASP A 319 6.56 9.94 -13.18
CA ASP A 319 5.67 9.41 -14.21
C ASP A 319 4.19 9.77 -13.93
N ASN A 320 3.45 10.07 -15.00
CA ASN A 320 2.07 10.58 -14.96
C ASN A 320 1.86 11.94 -14.26
N SER A 321 2.88 12.79 -14.16
CA SER A 321 2.69 14.18 -13.76
C SER A 321 1.87 14.95 -14.81
N PRO A 322 0.84 15.74 -14.41
CA PRO A 322 0.03 16.54 -15.35
C PRO A 322 0.85 17.62 -16.07
N ASP A 323 2.01 18.01 -15.52
CA ASP A 323 2.96 18.94 -16.12
C ASP A 323 4.02 18.17 -16.94
N ALA A 324 3.56 17.49 -18.01
CA ALA A 324 4.28 16.42 -18.72
C ALA A 324 5.52 16.82 -19.55
N VAL A 325 6.18 17.95 -19.26
CA VAL A 325 7.46 18.31 -19.89
C VAL A 325 8.60 17.89 -18.96
N ALA A 326 9.12 16.68 -19.21
CA ALA A 326 10.26 16.11 -18.49
C ALA A 326 11.39 15.79 -19.46
N ASP A 327 12.60 16.20 -19.12
CA ASP A 327 13.83 15.72 -19.77
C ASP A 327 14.18 14.31 -19.24
N VAL A 328 13.91 14.06 -17.96
CA VAL A 328 14.14 12.77 -17.29
C VAL A 328 12.92 12.38 -16.47
N TRP A 329 12.43 11.16 -16.67
CA TRP A 329 11.39 10.59 -15.81
C TRP A 329 12.03 9.90 -14.61
N LEU A 330 11.59 10.27 -13.40
CA LEU A 330 12.08 9.64 -12.19
C LEU A 330 11.62 8.18 -12.16
N PRO A 331 12.55 7.23 -11.96
CA PRO A 331 12.22 5.82 -12.01
C PRO A 331 11.31 5.41 -10.86
N PRO A 332 10.51 4.34 -11.03
CA PRO A 332 9.77 3.75 -9.92
C PRO A 332 10.74 3.36 -8.82
N VAL A 333 10.41 3.68 -7.57
CA VAL A 333 11.33 3.55 -6.44
C VAL A 333 11.54 2.05 -6.13
N PRO A 334 12.71 1.46 -6.41
CA PRO A 334 12.91 0.02 -6.28
C PRO A 334 12.82 -0.46 -4.82
N SER A 335 12.57 -1.77 -4.69
CA SER A 335 12.46 -2.60 -3.48
C SER A 335 13.01 -2.03 -2.17
N SER A 336 14.31 -1.85 -2.22
CA SER A 336 15.19 -1.97 -1.06
C SER A 336 16.47 -1.14 -1.22
N ASP A 337 16.78 -0.62 -2.41
CA ASP A 337 18.09 -0.05 -2.70
C ASP A 337 18.00 1.39 -3.24
N SER A 338 18.47 2.35 -2.42
CA SER A 338 18.56 3.75 -2.81
C SER A 338 19.64 3.98 -3.86
N GLN A 339 20.64 3.09 -3.93
CA GLN A 339 21.69 3.15 -4.94
C GLN A 339 21.16 2.75 -6.31
N ALA A 340 20.29 1.74 -6.41
CA ALA A 340 19.59 1.41 -7.65
C ALA A 340 18.80 2.60 -8.21
N PHE A 341 18.09 3.34 -7.36
CA PHE A 341 17.40 4.57 -7.79
C PHE A 341 18.37 5.65 -8.28
N ARG A 342 19.44 5.92 -7.54
CA ARG A 342 20.47 6.90 -7.93
C ARG A 342 21.14 6.52 -9.24
N THR A 343 21.46 5.24 -9.42
CA THR A 343 22.11 4.70 -10.62
C THR A 343 21.20 4.84 -11.84
N GLN A 344 19.91 4.55 -11.67
CA GLN A 344 18.93 4.73 -12.74
C GLN A 344 18.74 6.21 -13.11
N VAL A 345 18.61 7.10 -12.13
CA VAL A 345 18.57 8.56 -12.38
C VAL A 345 19.83 9.03 -13.08
N ALA A 346 21.02 8.58 -12.65
CA ALA A 346 22.28 8.92 -13.29
C ALA A 346 22.34 8.43 -14.74
N ALA A 347 21.84 7.23 -15.02
CA ALA A 347 21.79 6.67 -16.37
C ALA A 347 20.89 7.50 -17.30
N ASP A 348 19.71 7.91 -16.82
CA ASP A 348 18.80 8.72 -17.62
C ASP A 348 19.35 10.15 -17.83
N VAL A 349 20.05 10.71 -16.85
CA VAL A 349 20.77 11.99 -17.02
C VAL A 349 21.90 11.86 -18.04
N ALA A 350 22.69 10.78 -17.99
CA ALA A 350 23.77 10.54 -18.94
C ALA A 350 23.23 10.48 -20.38
N ARG A 351 22.19 9.67 -20.61
CA ARG A 351 21.51 9.55 -21.91
C ARG A 351 21.06 10.89 -22.49
N VAL A 352 20.44 11.74 -21.67
CA VAL A 352 19.98 13.07 -22.10
C VAL A 352 21.17 13.97 -22.45
N MET A 353 22.28 13.87 -21.70
CA MET A 353 23.48 14.67 -21.94
C MET A 353 24.27 14.25 -23.17
N THR A 354 24.26 12.97 -23.54
CA THR A 354 24.91 12.45 -24.76
C THR A 354 24.05 12.57 -26.01
N GLY A 355 22.77 12.91 -25.86
CA GLY A 355 21.84 13.02 -26.99
C GLY A 355 21.34 11.66 -27.50
N SER A 356 21.60 10.55 -26.79
CA SER A 356 21.17 9.20 -27.15
C SER A 356 19.67 9.11 -27.54
N PRO A 357 18.72 9.76 -26.83
CA PRO A 357 17.29 9.71 -27.19
C PRO A 357 16.95 10.31 -28.57
N ALA A 358 17.80 11.18 -29.12
CA ALA A 358 17.60 11.78 -30.44
C ALA A 358 18.22 10.94 -31.57
N CYS A 359 18.96 9.88 -31.23
CA CYS A 359 19.60 9.01 -32.21
C CYS A 359 18.60 8.06 -32.87
N PRO A 360 18.71 7.83 -34.19
CA PRO A 360 17.90 6.81 -34.86
C PRO A 360 18.24 5.42 -34.31
N LEU A 361 17.18 4.63 -34.03
CA LEU A 361 17.28 3.23 -33.64
C LEU A 361 18.11 2.46 -34.68
N SER A 362 18.98 1.55 -34.23
CA SER A 362 19.90 0.73 -35.05
C SER A 362 20.94 1.49 -35.90
N SER A 363 21.54 2.55 -35.36
CA SER A 363 22.68 3.25 -35.99
C SER A 363 23.99 3.09 -35.21
N ASP A 364 25.13 3.13 -35.91
CA ASP A 364 26.46 3.16 -35.28
C ASP A 364 26.64 4.40 -34.37
N TYR A 365 25.89 5.47 -34.66
CA TYR A 365 25.82 6.68 -33.85
C TYR A 365 25.14 6.43 -32.50
N LEU A 366 24.08 5.62 -32.45
CA LEU A 366 23.43 5.22 -31.20
C LEU A 366 24.39 4.37 -30.34
N ALA A 367 25.11 3.42 -30.95
CA ALA A 367 26.11 2.64 -30.23
C ALA A 367 27.20 3.53 -29.61
N SER A 368 27.68 4.52 -30.37
CA SER A 368 28.67 5.50 -29.90
C SER A 368 28.12 6.40 -28.78
N ALA A 369 26.86 6.82 -28.87
CA ALA A 369 26.21 7.59 -27.80
C ALA A 369 26.04 6.77 -26.51
N LEU A 370 25.66 5.49 -26.61
CA LEU A 370 25.55 4.57 -25.47
C LEU A 370 26.91 4.27 -24.82
N GLU A 371 27.98 4.17 -25.62
CA GLU A 371 29.34 4.04 -25.08
C GLU A 371 29.76 5.31 -24.31
N LEU A 372 29.41 6.50 -24.83
CA LEU A 372 29.64 7.76 -24.13
C LEU A 372 28.80 7.87 -22.83
N ASP A 373 27.59 7.32 -22.80
CA ASP A 373 26.78 7.20 -21.58
C ASP A 373 27.53 6.38 -20.52
N ALA A 374 28.06 5.23 -20.91
CA ALA A 374 28.83 4.35 -20.04
C ALA A 374 30.10 5.05 -19.52
N VAL A 375 30.77 5.85 -20.34
CA VAL A 375 31.92 6.70 -19.91
C VAL A 375 31.48 7.72 -18.86
N LEU A 376 30.38 8.46 -19.08
CA LEU A 376 29.87 9.44 -18.11
C LEU A 376 29.50 8.78 -16.79
N LEU A 377 28.85 7.62 -16.85
CA LEU A 377 28.45 6.82 -15.70
C LEU A 377 29.67 6.33 -14.91
N GLN A 378 30.65 5.72 -15.56
CA GLN A 378 31.88 5.28 -14.90
C GLN A 378 32.64 6.45 -14.25
N ARG A 379 32.79 7.58 -14.96
CA ARG A 379 33.49 8.77 -14.43
C ARG A 379 32.74 9.45 -13.28
N SER A 380 31.43 9.28 -13.19
CA SER A 380 30.60 9.81 -12.09
C SER A 380 30.48 8.86 -10.90
N GLY A 381 31.09 7.67 -10.96
CA GLY A 381 31.06 6.67 -9.89
C GLY A 381 29.87 5.72 -9.94
N PHE A 382 29.07 5.77 -11.00
CA PHE A 382 27.98 4.83 -11.27
C PHE A 382 28.48 3.81 -12.30
N SER A 383 29.22 2.79 -11.87
CA SER A 383 29.79 1.82 -12.82
C SER A 383 28.68 1.00 -13.50
N PRO A 384 28.66 0.90 -14.84
CA PRO A 384 27.78 -0.05 -15.53
C PRO A 384 28.23 -1.50 -15.24
N GLU A 385 27.30 -2.45 -15.26
CA GLU A 385 27.58 -3.87 -14.97
C GLU A 385 28.66 -4.48 -15.87
N ASN A 386 28.82 -3.99 -17.10
CA ASN A 386 29.78 -4.50 -18.09
C ASN A 386 31.02 -3.59 -18.28
N GLY A 387 31.14 -2.49 -17.52
CA GLY A 387 32.18 -1.47 -17.75
C GLY A 387 32.05 -0.78 -19.12
N THR A 388 33.02 0.07 -19.46
CA THR A 388 33.22 0.56 -20.83
C THR A 388 34.65 0.28 -21.26
N SER A 389 34.81 0.01 -22.56
CA SER A 389 36.12 -0.21 -23.18
C SER A 389 36.75 1.09 -23.70
N SER A 390 36.02 2.21 -23.59
CA SER A 390 36.47 3.49 -24.13
C SER A 390 37.66 4.06 -23.35
N PRO A 391 38.73 4.49 -24.03
CA PRO A 391 39.87 5.15 -23.38
C PRO A 391 39.47 6.47 -22.69
N LEU A 392 38.33 7.07 -23.07
CA LEU A 392 37.79 8.29 -22.46
C LEU A 392 37.43 8.11 -20.98
N ALA A 393 37.19 6.88 -20.52
CA ALA A 393 36.94 6.62 -19.10
C ALA A 393 38.16 6.94 -18.23
N GLY A 394 39.38 6.70 -18.73
CA GLY A 394 40.63 6.81 -17.98
C GLY A 394 41.32 8.19 -18.04
N ILE A 395 40.92 9.08 -18.95
CA ILE A 395 41.65 10.35 -19.13
C ILE A 395 41.38 11.38 -18.00
N PRO A 396 42.30 12.30 -17.71
CA PRO A 396 42.10 13.35 -16.71
C PRO A 396 40.89 14.25 -17.03
N LYS A 397 40.23 14.78 -15.99
CA LYS A 397 39.03 15.63 -16.15
C LYS A 397 39.21 16.78 -17.13
N ARG A 398 40.33 17.51 -17.07
CA ARG A 398 40.61 18.62 -18.00
C ARG A 398 40.71 18.16 -19.46
N ALA A 399 41.31 16.99 -19.70
CA ALA A 399 41.41 16.41 -21.04
C ALA A 399 40.04 15.97 -21.55
N PHE A 400 39.22 15.37 -20.70
CA PHE A 400 37.84 15.03 -21.04
C PHE A 400 36.98 16.26 -21.35
N GLU A 401 37.12 17.34 -20.57
CA GLU A 401 36.41 18.59 -20.84
C GLU A 401 36.83 19.23 -22.18
N ALA A 402 38.12 19.16 -22.53
CA ALA A 402 38.62 19.63 -23.83
C ALA A 402 38.07 18.76 -24.98
N TRP A 403 38.08 17.44 -24.82
CA TRP A 403 37.49 16.51 -25.78
C TRP A 403 35.99 16.79 -25.98
N TRP A 404 35.23 16.94 -24.90
CA TRP A 404 33.80 17.24 -24.96
C TRP A 404 33.52 18.51 -25.76
N LYS A 405 34.26 19.59 -25.48
CA LYS A 405 34.11 20.87 -26.19
C LYS A 405 34.37 20.72 -27.69
N ALA A 406 35.34 19.90 -28.09
CA ALA A 406 35.63 19.65 -29.50
C ALA A 406 34.54 18.83 -30.23
N HIS A 407 33.76 18.03 -29.49
CA HIS A 407 32.75 17.12 -30.05
C HIS A 407 31.29 17.50 -29.72
N ASP A 408 31.06 18.67 -29.10
CA ASP A 408 29.73 19.09 -28.64
C ASP A 408 28.68 19.13 -29.76
N THR A 409 29.04 19.61 -30.95
CA THR A 409 28.15 19.64 -32.11
C THR A 409 27.77 18.22 -32.56
N LYS A 410 28.73 17.28 -32.57
CA LYS A 410 28.49 15.87 -32.90
C LYS A 410 27.61 15.18 -31.85
N ILE A 411 27.83 15.47 -30.56
CA ILE A 411 27.00 14.97 -29.46
C ILE A 411 25.55 15.42 -29.65
N LYS A 412 25.34 16.73 -29.86
CA LYS A 412 23.99 17.32 -29.96
C LYS A 412 23.17 16.81 -31.15
N HIS A 413 23.82 16.44 -32.24
CA HIS A 413 23.17 16.02 -33.49
C HIS A 413 23.24 14.50 -33.73
N CYS A 414 23.69 13.71 -32.74
CA CYS A 414 23.92 12.28 -32.86
C CYS A 414 24.79 11.90 -34.08
N GLN A 415 26.01 12.45 -34.13
CA GLN A 415 26.98 12.22 -35.21
C GLN A 415 28.33 11.69 -34.69
N LEU A 416 28.36 11.22 -33.45
CA LEU A 416 29.55 10.62 -32.83
C LEU A 416 29.84 9.25 -33.44
N THR A 417 31.09 9.02 -33.81
CA THR A 417 31.57 7.73 -34.32
C THR A 417 32.45 7.00 -33.31
N THR A 418 32.67 5.71 -33.50
CA THR A 418 33.60 4.90 -32.67
C THR A 418 35.03 5.46 -32.69
N GLY A 419 35.47 6.00 -33.83
CA GLY A 419 36.76 6.69 -33.96
C GLY A 419 36.87 7.95 -33.10
N ASP A 420 35.78 8.71 -32.95
CA ASP A 420 35.75 9.89 -32.07
C ASP A 420 35.91 9.52 -30.58
N LEU A 421 35.52 8.28 -30.22
CA LEU A 421 35.65 7.72 -28.87
C LEU A 421 37.02 7.07 -28.62
N GLY A 422 37.91 7.06 -29.61
CA GLY A 422 39.24 6.45 -29.54
C GLY A 422 39.20 4.91 -29.60
N GLN A 423 38.11 4.32 -30.08
CA GLN A 423 38.01 2.90 -30.36
C GLN A 423 38.47 2.64 -31.80
N LYS A 424 39.33 1.63 -31.98
CA LYS A 424 39.90 1.25 -33.28
C LYS A 424 39.01 0.28 -34.02
#